data_AF-A0A7S1JHN8-F1
#
_entry.id   AF-A0A7S1JHN8-F1
#
_cell.length_a   1.000
_cell.length_b   1.000
_cell.length_c   1.000
_cell.angle_alpha   90.00
_cell.angle_beta   90.00
_cell.angle_gamma   90.00
#
_symmetry.space_group_name_H-M   'P 1'
#
loop_
_entity.id
_entity.type
_entity.pdbx_description
1 polymer ?
#
loop_
_entity_poly.entity_id
_entity_poly.type
_entity_poly.pdbx_seq_one_letter_code
_entity_poly.pdbx_strand_id
1 'polypeptide(L)'
;EALGYSLVAICWGVGNVIGGTAGGFLARPAVNLPSLFQGTVFATYPYLLPCVASSMFAFVGLVFTLVFLPDLRDVARLGAVVQPPGVAPAPSPYAYVASARRCWFILGIFFCISFLDYGLFEVYPLWAISTIDVGGLNWGTAQVGLTQMCGGGFLLVGNLVLMPRLLKGRSPLALHRVGMVAMCVPGFCLFPLVSWCCAGTLWVYAALLPILFLRIAGPGVIFTLTFKFINDMARDPRVRGGVTGVGQQVGCLARIFSPTLSAKLFAWGTASTLPFPLDHRVVFVAFGALWGLPLLLNLQLTDAEVARREEVAAGHTTDDEQQPLLSQKKP
;
A
#
# COMPACT_ATOMS: atom_id res chain seq x y z
N GLU A 1 9.76 17.11 3.92
CA GLU A 1 9.63 15.63 3.92
C GLU A 1 8.22 15.15 3.58
N ALA A 2 7.14 15.70 4.17
CA ALA A 2 5.76 15.32 3.84
C ALA A 2 5.45 15.38 2.32
N LEU A 3 5.95 16.42 1.62
CA LEU A 3 5.82 16.57 0.17
C LEU A 3 6.48 15.40 -0.61
N GLY A 4 7.60 14.87 -0.11
CA GLY A 4 8.32 13.76 -0.73
C GLY A 4 7.56 12.43 -0.61
N TYR A 5 6.94 12.15 0.54
CA TYR A 5 6.09 10.96 0.69
C TYR A 5 4.82 11.04 -0.14
N SER A 6 4.20 12.22 -0.23
CA SER A 6 3.07 12.44 -1.13
C SER A 6 3.46 12.20 -2.59
N LEU A 7 4.68 12.58 -3.00
CA LEU A 7 5.17 12.31 -4.35
C LEU A 7 5.29 10.81 -4.65
N VAL A 8 5.76 10.00 -3.70
CA VAL A 8 5.82 8.53 -3.87
C VAL A 8 4.42 7.94 -4.09
N ALA A 9 3.43 8.37 -3.31
CA ALA A 9 2.05 7.93 -3.48
C ALA A 9 1.44 8.40 -4.83
N ILE A 10 1.80 9.60 -5.30
CA ILE A 10 1.41 10.11 -6.63
C ILE A 10 2.00 9.23 -7.72
N CYS A 11 3.31 8.98 -7.68
CA CYS A 11 3.99 8.13 -8.66
C CYS A 11 3.38 6.72 -8.70
N TRP A 12 3.06 6.15 -7.53
CA TRP A 12 2.37 4.86 -7.45
C TRP A 12 0.97 4.91 -8.08
N GLY A 13 0.18 5.93 -7.75
CA GLY A 13 -1.17 6.12 -8.32
C GLY A 13 -1.14 6.26 -9.84
N VAL A 14 -0.28 7.13 -10.35
CA VAL A 14 -0.09 7.34 -11.80
C VAL A 14 0.41 6.05 -12.47
N GLY A 15 1.37 5.36 -11.86
CA GLY A 15 1.86 4.07 -12.34
C GLY A 15 0.76 3.01 -12.43
N ASN A 16 -0.13 2.94 -11.45
CA ASN A 16 -1.28 2.03 -11.48
C ASN A 16 -2.29 2.39 -12.58
N VAL A 17 -2.57 3.68 -12.80
CA VAL A 17 -3.44 4.11 -13.91
C VAL A 17 -2.84 3.69 -15.25
N ILE A 18 -1.60 4.11 -15.53
CA ILE A 18 -0.93 3.85 -16.81
C ILE A 18 -0.71 2.35 -17.00
N GLY A 19 -0.24 1.65 -15.97
CA GLY A 19 0.05 0.22 -15.99
C GLY A 19 -1.19 -0.63 -16.21
N GLY A 20 -2.32 -0.31 -15.57
CA GLY A 20 -3.59 -1.00 -15.79
C GLY A 20 -4.12 -0.82 -17.21
N THR A 21 -4.09 0.42 -17.73
CA THR A 21 -4.52 0.71 -19.11
C THR A 21 -3.63 0.01 -20.14
N ALA A 22 -2.31 0.17 -20.01
CA ALA A 22 -1.35 -0.41 -20.95
C ALA A 22 -1.37 -1.94 -20.87
N GLY A 23 -1.36 -2.52 -19.67
CA GLY A 23 -1.40 -3.97 -19.47
C GLY A 23 -2.66 -4.62 -20.03
N GLY A 24 -3.83 -4.04 -19.78
CA GLY A 24 -5.11 -4.55 -20.26
C GLY A 24 -5.28 -4.41 -21.79
N PHE A 25 -4.93 -3.26 -22.36
CA PHE A 25 -5.10 -3.00 -23.79
C PHE A 25 -4.09 -3.75 -24.66
N LEU A 26 -2.83 -3.84 -24.20
CA LEU A 26 -1.77 -4.53 -24.92
C LEU A 26 -1.83 -6.05 -24.75
N ALA A 27 -2.60 -6.57 -23.79
CA ALA A 27 -2.82 -8.00 -23.66
C ALA A 27 -3.62 -8.54 -24.87
N ARG A 28 -3.18 -9.68 -25.42
CA ARG A 28 -3.80 -10.33 -26.61
C ARG A 28 -3.90 -9.40 -27.82
N PRO A 29 -2.79 -8.81 -28.30
CA PRO A 29 -2.81 -7.81 -29.37
C PRO A 29 -3.34 -8.36 -30.70
N ALA A 30 -3.15 -9.65 -30.99
CA ALA A 30 -3.69 -10.31 -32.18
C ALA A 30 -5.23 -10.40 -32.19
N VAL A 31 -5.89 -10.26 -31.03
CA VAL A 31 -7.36 -10.23 -30.90
C VAL A 31 -7.86 -8.79 -30.90
N ASN A 32 -7.19 -7.89 -30.17
CA ASN A 32 -7.61 -6.49 -30.05
C ASN A 32 -7.30 -5.65 -31.30
N LEU A 33 -6.22 -5.97 -32.02
CA LEU A 33 -5.74 -5.26 -33.20
C LEU A 33 -5.37 -6.27 -34.30
N PRO A 34 -6.36 -6.97 -34.87
CA PRO A 34 -6.10 -8.10 -35.76
C PRO A 34 -5.38 -7.69 -37.06
N SER A 35 -5.63 -6.48 -37.57
CA SER A 35 -4.97 -5.96 -38.79
C SER A 35 -3.46 -5.76 -38.65
N LEU A 36 -2.95 -5.57 -37.44
CA LEU A 36 -1.54 -5.28 -37.18
C LEU A 36 -0.77 -6.48 -36.63
N PHE A 37 -1.45 -7.40 -35.93
CA PHE A 37 -0.78 -8.44 -35.14
C PHE A 37 -1.20 -9.88 -35.47
N GLN A 38 -2.21 -10.11 -36.32
CA GLN A 38 -2.51 -11.47 -36.79
C GLN A 38 -1.34 -12.05 -37.61
N GLY A 39 -1.03 -13.32 -37.38
CA GLY A 39 0.07 -14.02 -38.05
C GLY A 39 1.48 -13.70 -37.53
N THR A 40 1.61 -12.85 -36.51
CA THR A 40 2.90 -12.50 -35.89
C THR A 40 3.22 -13.35 -34.66
N VAL A 41 4.44 -13.21 -34.11
CA VAL A 41 4.86 -13.82 -32.82
C VAL A 41 3.92 -13.45 -31.66
N PHE A 42 3.23 -12.32 -31.74
CA PHE A 42 2.29 -11.86 -30.72
C PHE A 42 0.95 -12.60 -30.74
N ALA A 43 0.65 -13.34 -31.81
CA ALA A 43 -0.46 -14.29 -31.83
C ALA A 43 -0.13 -15.55 -31.01
N THR A 44 1.13 -16.01 -31.07
CA THR A 44 1.63 -17.15 -30.28
C THR A 44 1.86 -16.76 -28.81
N TYR A 45 2.39 -15.56 -28.55
CA TYR A 45 2.69 -15.06 -27.21
C TYR A 45 1.86 -13.80 -26.87
N PRO A 46 0.61 -13.97 -26.39
CA PRO A 46 -0.33 -12.87 -26.20
C PRO A 46 0.07 -11.83 -25.13
N TYR A 47 1.06 -12.15 -24.28
CA TYR A 47 1.56 -11.28 -23.22
C TYR A 47 2.97 -10.72 -23.50
N LEU A 48 3.58 -11.05 -24.65
CA LEU A 48 4.93 -10.56 -24.97
C LEU A 48 4.96 -9.03 -25.14
N LEU A 49 3.95 -8.46 -25.81
CA LEU A 49 3.86 -7.03 -26.07
C LEU A 49 3.79 -6.17 -24.78
N PRO A 50 2.91 -6.44 -23.80
CA PRO A 50 2.89 -5.67 -22.56
C PRO A 50 4.19 -5.81 -21.76
N CYS A 51 4.86 -6.96 -21.80
CA CYS A 51 6.17 -7.16 -21.14
C CYS A 51 7.27 -6.31 -21.79
N VAL A 52 7.33 -6.26 -23.12
CA VAL A 52 8.30 -5.43 -23.86
C VAL A 52 8.06 -3.95 -23.58
N ALA A 53 6.81 -3.49 -23.66
CA ALA A 53 6.45 -2.10 -23.37
C ALA A 53 6.85 -1.69 -21.94
N SER A 54 6.56 -2.54 -20.96
CA SER A 54 6.94 -2.30 -19.55
C SER A 54 8.46 -2.26 -19.36
N SER A 55 9.19 -3.15 -20.05
CA SER A 55 10.66 -3.20 -19.98
C SER A 55 11.30 -1.96 -20.61
N MET A 56 10.76 -1.47 -21.73
CA MET A 56 11.23 -0.22 -22.35
C MET A 56 11.01 0.99 -21.44
N PHE A 57 9.84 1.07 -20.78
CA PHE A 57 9.57 2.14 -19.83
C PHE A 57 10.56 2.12 -18.65
N ALA A 58 10.83 0.95 -18.09
CA ALA A 58 11.82 0.78 -17.02
C ALA A 58 13.24 1.15 -17.49
N PHE A 59 13.62 0.78 -18.72
CA PHE A 59 14.92 1.12 -19.30
C PHE A 59 15.09 2.64 -19.48
N VAL A 60 14.06 3.34 -19.96
CA VAL A 60 14.08 4.82 -20.03
C VAL A 60 14.27 5.43 -18.64
N GLY A 61 13.57 4.91 -17.62
CA GLY A 61 13.74 5.35 -16.23
C GLY A 61 15.15 5.11 -15.69
N LEU A 62 15.77 3.97 -16.04
CA LEU A 62 17.16 3.68 -15.71
C LEU A 62 18.11 4.68 -16.36
N VAL A 63 17.99 4.91 -17.67
CA VAL A 63 18.82 5.89 -18.40
C VAL A 63 18.67 7.29 -17.80
N PHE A 64 17.43 7.71 -17.51
CA PHE A 64 17.17 9.01 -16.88
C PHE A 64 17.86 9.11 -15.52
N THR A 65 17.77 8.06 -14.70
CA THR A 65 18.42 8.02 -13.39
C THR A 65 19.94 8.06 -13.52
N LEU A 66 20.53 7.34 -14.49
CA LEU A 66 21.98 7.34 -14.72
C LEU A 66 22.52 8.68 -15.22
N VAL A 67 21.73 9.44 -15.99
CA VAL A 67 22.15 10.73 -16.57
C VAL A 67 21.93 11.90 -15.60
N PHE A 68 20.80 11.90 -14.87
CA PHE A 68 20.38 13.07 -14.09
C PHE A 68 20.58 12.93 -12.58
N LEU A 69 20.74 11.71 -12.04
CA LEU A 69 20.99 11.56 -10.60
C LEU A 69 22.47 11.90 -10.32
N PRO A 70 22.76 12.90 -9.48
CA PRO A 70 24.14 13.26 -9.13
C PRO A 70 24.84 12.08 -8.44
N ASP A 71 26.15 11.92 -8.67
CA ASP A 71 26.90 10.77 -8.15
C ASP A 71 26.82 10.74 -6.62
N LEU A 72 26.13 9.72 -6.07
CA LEU A 72 25.91 9.52 -4.65
C LEU A 72 27.25 9.40 -3.87
N ARG A 73 28.36 9.14 -4.57
CA ARG A 73 29.70 9.11 -4.00
C ARG A 73 30.14 10.47 -3.47
N ASP A 74 29.71 11.57 -4.07
CA ASP A 74 30.06 12.92 -3.59
C ASP A 74 29.30 13.24 -2.29
N VAL A 75 28.06 12.78 -2.16
CA VAL A 75 27.26 12.90 -0.92
C VAL A 75 27.81 11.99 0.18
N ALA A 76 28.22 10.77 -0.15
CA ALA A 76 28.85 9.85 0.80
C ALA A 76 30.22 10.36 1.29
N ARG A 77 31.01 11.02 0.43
CA ARG A 77 32.26 11.69 0.82
C ARG A 77 32.00 12.88 1.72
N LEU A 78 30.99 13.70 1.44
CA LEU A 78 30.57 14.82 2.30
C LEU A 78 30.08 14.33 3.68
N GLY A 79 29.41 13.17 3.75
CA GLY A 79 28.93 12.59 5.01
C GLY A 79 29.95 11.74 5.77
N ALA A 80 30.96 11.20 5.10
CA ALA A 80 32.08 10.47 5.72
C ALA A 80 33.15 11.42 6.28
N VAL A 81 33.17 12.68 5.82
CA VAL A 81 34.03 13.73 6.34
C VAL A 81 33.35 14.36 7.56
N VAL A 82 33.94 14.12 8.74
CA VAL A 82 33.59 14.64 10.09
C VAL A 82 32.53 13.83 10.87
N GLN A 83 32.90 12.63 11.35
CA GLN A 83 32.58 12.34 12.75
C GLN A 83 33.69 12.97 13.60
N PRO A 84 33.38 13.89 14.52
CA PRO A 84 34.39 14.41 15.43
C PRO A 84 34.97 13.26 16.26
N PRO A 85 36.30 13.24 16.50
CA PRO A 85 36.92 12.21 17.32
C PRO A 85 36.26 12.18 18.71
N GLY A 86 35.77 11.01 19.12
CA GLY A 86 35.06 10.80 20.39
C GLY A 86 33.55 10.55 20.29
N VAL A 87 32.94 10.66 19.11
CA VAL A 87 31.52 10.27 18.92
C VAL A 87 31.42 8.75 18.78
N ALA A 88 30.60 8.12 19.63
CA ALA A 88 30.33 6.68 19.55
C ALA A 88 29.74 6.32 18.17
N PRO A 89 30.15 5.19 17.57
CA PRO A 89 29.64 4.75 16.28
C PRO A 89 28.12 4.58 16.32
N ALA A 90 27.47 4.90 15.21
CA ALA A 90 26.03 4.72 15.10
C ALA A 90 25.69 3.22 15.28
N PRO A 91 24.64 2.88 16.05
CA PRO A 91 24.26 1.48 16.26
C PRO A 91 23.82 0.84 14.94
N SER A 92 24.00 -0.48 14.82
CA SER A 92 23.46 -1.22 13.68
C SER A 92 21.94 -1.00 13.57
N PRO A 93 21.40 -0.74 12.37
CA PRO A 93 19.95 -0.58 12.18
C PRO A 93 19.13 -1.76 12.71
N TYR A 94 19.64 -2.99 12.58
CA TYR A 94 19.00 -4.19 13.11
C TYR A 94 18.99 -4.21 14.64
N ALA A 95 20.11 -3.83 15.27
CA ALA A 95 20.18 -3.72 16.72
C ALA A 95 19.23 -2.63 17.25
N TYR A 96 19.13 -1.51 16.54
CA TYR A 96 18.18 -0.43 16.87
C TYR A 96 16.74 -0.92 16.85
N VAL A 97 16.33 -1.58 15.75
CA VAL A 97 14.97 -2.15 15.62
C VAL A 97 14.70 -3.19 16.70
N ALA A 98 15.67 -4.07 16.99
CA ALA A 98 15.53 -5.09 18.01
C ALA A 98 15.33 -4.50 19.42
N SER A 99 15.97 -3.36 19.71
CA SER A 99 15.94 -2.73 21.03
C SER A 99 14.61 -2.06 21.39
N ALA A 100 13.80 -1.67 20.39
CA ALA A 100 12.62 -0.84 20.61
C ALA A 100 11.31 -1.58 20.35
N ARG A 101 10.51 -1.80 21.41
CA ARG A 101 9.17 -2.41 21.34
C ARG A 101 8.28 -1.78 20.26
N ARG A 102 8.28 -0.45 20.13
CA ARG A 102 7.48 0.26 19.12
C ARG A 102 7.84 -0.13 17.68
N CYS A 103 9.10 -0.44 17.40
CA CYS A 103 9.55 -0.82 16.06
C CYS A 103 8.90 -2.14 15.66
N TRP A 104 8.86 -3.11 16.57
CA TRP A 104 8.18 -4.39 16.33
C TRP A 104 6.69 -4.24 16.03
N PHE A 105 5.97 -3.35 16.71
CA PHE A 105 4.57 -3.09 16.40
C PHE A 105 4.39 -2.41 15.04
N ILE A 106 5.16 -1.37 14.74
CA ILE A 106 5.08 -0.67 13.44
C ILE A 106 5.42 -1.64 12.29
N LEU A 107 6.48 -2.44 12.44
CA LEU A 107 6.89 -3.43 11.44
C LEU A 107 5.90 -4.59 11.33
N GLY A 108 5.34 -5.06 12.44
CA GLY A 108 4.29 -6.08 12.47
C GLY A 108 3.03 -5.61 11.74
N ILE A 109 2.60 -4.36 11.98
CA ILE A 109 1.51 -3.74 11.22
C ILE A 109 1.85 -3.71 9.73
N PHE A 110 3.04 -3.24 9.37
CA PHE A 110 3.45 -3.15 7.97
C PHE A 110 3.50 -4.51 7.27
N PHE A 111 3.97 -5.55 7.98
CA PHE A 111 3.94 -6.94 7.51
C PHE A 111 2.50 -7.39 7.25
N CYS A 112 1.61 -7.25 8.24
CA CYS A 112 0.22 -7.69 8.13
C CYS A 112 -0.52 -6.97 6.98
N ILE A 113 -0.44 -5.64 6.91
CA ILE A 113 -1.11 -4.89 5.83
C ILE A 113 -0.52 -5.24 4.46
N SER A 114 0.81 -5.42 4.35
CA SER A 114 1.45 -5.83 3.10
C SER A 114 1.03 -7.23 2.67
N PHE A 115 0.93 -8.15 3.62
CA PHE A 115 0.50 -9.52 3.36
C PHE A 115 -0.96 -9.55 2.89
N LEU A 116 -1.87 -8.89 3.60
CA LEU A 116 -3.29 -8.91 3.27
C LEU A 116 -3.60 -8.13 1.99
N ASP A 117 -2.92 -6.99 1.78
CA ASP A 117 -3.17 -6.14 0.63
C ASP A 117 -2.77 -6.83 -0.69
N TYR A 118 -1.55 -7.34 -0.76
CA TYR A 118 -1.04 -8.02 -1.96
C TYR A 118 -1.71 -9.37 -2.19
N GLY A 119 -2.17 -10.02 -1.13
CA GLY A 119 -2.83 -11.32 -1.25
C GLY A 119 -4.21 -11.16 -1.88
N LEU A 120 -4.94 -10.10 -1.52
CA LEU A 120 -6.18 -9.77 -2.22
C LEU A 120 -5.91 -9.22 -3.62
N PHE A 121 -4.81 -8.48 -3.84
CA PHE A 121 -4.43 -8.03 -5.18
C PHE A 121 -4.27 -9.20 -6.16
N GLU A 122 -3.78 -10.35 -5.68
CA GLU A 122 -3.73 -11.61 -6.43
C GLU A 122 -5.10 -12.30 -6.54
N VAL A 123 -5.88 -12.35 -5.47
CA VAL A 123 -7.19 -13.04 -5.45
C VAL A 123 -8.23 -12.32 -6.32
N TYR A 124 -8.18 -10.99 -6.39
CA TYR A 124 -9.14 -10.19 -7.14
C TYR A 124 -9.28 -10.58 -8.63
N PRO A 125 -8.21 -10.62 -9.44
CA PRO A 125 -8.31 -11.04 -10.83
C PRO A 125 -8.75 -12.50 -10.98
N LEU A 126 -8.28 -13.39 -10.09
CA LEU A 126 -8.69 -14.80 -10.09
C LEU A 126 -10.20 -14.91 -9.89
N TRP A 127 -10.73 -14.26 -8.86
CA TRP A 127 -12.16 -14.21 -8.56
C TRP A 127 -13.00 -13.57 -9.68
N ALA A 128 -12.54 -12.46 -10.25
CA ALA A 128 -13.27 -11.77 -11.31
C ALA A 128 -13.40 -12.63 -12.58
N ILE A 129 -12.34 -13.39 -12.93
CA ILE A 129 -12.33 -14.25 -14.13
C ILE A 129 -13.06 -15.57 -13.89
N SER A 130 -13.11 -16.06 -12.65
CA SER A 130 -13.85 -17.28 -12.30
C SER A 130 -15.31 -17.23 -12.75
N THR A 131 -15.85 -18.40 -13.05
CA THR A 131 -17.22 -18.56 -13.55
C THR A 131 -18.25 -18.26 -12.45
N ILE A 132 -19.48 -17.96 -12.86
CA ILE A 132 -20.55 -17.51 -11.96
C ILE A 132 -20.98 -18.64 -11.00
N ASP A 133 -20.91 -19.90 -11.42
CA ASP A 133 -21.25 -21.09 -10.62
C ASP A 133 -20.38 -21.26 -9.37
N VAL A 134 -19.09 -20.88 -9.44
CA VAL A 134 -18.18 -20.87 -8.28
C VAL A 134 -18.13 -19.53 -7.56
N GLY A 135 -19.06 -18.60 -7.89
CA GLY A 135 -19.17 -17.30 -7.25
C GLY A 135 -18.23 -16.22 -7.80
N GLY A 136 -17.71 -16.38 -9.02
CA GLY A 136 -16.97 -15.33 -9.74
C GLY A 136 -17.85 -14.41 -10.58
N LEU A 137 -17.22 -13.55 -11.40
CA LEU A 137 -17.92 -12.57 -12.26
C LEU A 137 -17.93 -12.96 -13.75
N ASN A 138 -17.21 -14.01 -14.14
CA ASN A 138 -17.01 -14.43 -15.54
C ASN A 138 -16.53 -13.28 -16.44
N TRP A 139 -15.60 -12.46 -15.92
CA TRP A 139 -15.08 -11.31 -16.63
C TRP A 139 -13.88 -11.64 -17.53
N GLY A 140 -13.73 -10.86 -18.58
CA GLY A 140 -12.53 -10.84 -19.40
C GLY A 140 -11.40 -10.03 -18.74
N THR A 141 -10.16 -10.27 -19.18
CA THR A 141 -8.97 -9.54 -18.73
C THR A 141 -9.06 -8.03 -18.92
N ALA A 142 -9.77 -7.58 -19.97
CA ALA A 142 -10.01 -6.16 -20.23
C ALA A 142 -10.87 -5.49 -19.14
N GLN A 143 -11.90 -6.17 -18.63
CA GLN A 143 -12.79 -5.65 -17.59
C GLN A 143 -12.03 -5.54 -16.25
N VAL A 144 -11.20 -6.54 -15.93
CA VAL A 144 -10.31 -6.51 -14.77
C VAL A 144 -9.28 -5.37 -14.89
N GLY A 145 -8.72 -5.15 -16.09
CA GLY A 145 -7.81 -4.03 -16.33
C GLY A 145 -8.48 -2.66 -16.14
N LEU A 146 -9.73 -2.50 -16.61
CA LEU A 146 -10.51 -1.27 -16.45
C LEU A 146 -10.78 -0.93 -14.97
N THR A 147 -11.15 -1.92 -14.15
CA THR A 147 -11.37 -1.68 -12.72
C THR A 147 -10.07 -1.36 -11.98
N GLN A 148 -8.95 -1.99 -12.35
CA GLN A 148 -7.64 -1.65 -11.81
C GLN A 148 -7.19 -0.24 -12.20
N MET A 149 -7.46 0.20 -13.44
CA MET A 149 -7.20 1.55 -13.90
C MET A 149 -7.97 2.59 -13.06
N CYS A 150 -9.27 2.39 -12.83
CA CYS A 150 -10.06 3.23 -11.92
C CYS A 150 -9.46 3.28 -10.52
N GLY A 151 -8.87 2.16 -10.08
CA GLY A 151 -8.12 2.05 -8.83
C GLY A 151 -7.01 3.08 -8.65
N GLY A 152 -6.21 3.35 -9.69
CA GLY A 152 -5.16 4.38 -9.60
C GLY A 152 -5.75 5.77 -9.29
N GLY A 153 -6.90 6.11 -9.90
CA GLY A 153 -7.65 7.33 -9.58
C GLY A 153 -8.15 7.34 -8.12
N PHE A 154 -8.70 6.24 -7.64
CA PHE A 154 -9.15 6.09 -6.25
C PHE A 154 -8.00 6.24 -5.25
N LEU A 155 -6.81 5.71 -5.57
CA LEU A 155 -5.62 5.85 -4.74
C LEU A 155 -5.17 7.32 -4.63
N LEU A 156 -5.22 8.06 -5.74
CA LEU A 156 -4.91 9.49 -5.77
C LEU A 156 -5.93 10.32 -4.98
N VAL A 157 -7.23 10.04 -5.12
CA VAL A 157 -8.28 10.67 -4.32
C VAL A 157 -8.07 10.39 -2.82
N GLY A 158 -7.79 9.13 -2.46
CA GLY A 158 -7.48 8.75 -1.08
C GLY A 158 -6.32 9.54 -0.49
N ASN A 159 -5.19 9.62 -1.20
CA ASN A 159 -3.97 10.24 -0.67
C ASN A 159 -3.94 11.77 -0.79
N LEU A 160 -4.48 12.37 -1.85
CA LEU A 160 -4.37 13.81 -2.10
C LEU A 160 -5.57 14.62 -1.62
N VAL A 161 -6.76 14.00 -1.57
CA VAL A 161 -8.01 14.68 -1.24
C VAL A 161 -8.49 14.28 0.15
N LEU A 162 -8.59 12.98 0.41
CA LEU A 162 -9.16 12.45 1.65
C LEU A 162 -8.19 12.55 2.82
N MET A 163 -6.95 12.05 2.68
CA MET A 163 -5.97 12.07 3.78
C MET A 163 -5.70 13.48 4.33
N PRO A 164 -5.38 14.52 3.51
CA PRO A 164 -5.09 15.84 4.06
C PRO A 164 -6.31 16.49 4.73
N ARG A 165 -7.53 16.19 4.26
CA ARG A 165 -8.76 16.68 4.89
C ARG A 165 -9.04 15.99 6.21
N LEU A 166 -8.85 14.67 6.28
CA LEU A 166 -9.09 13.90 7.51
C LEU A 166 -8.03 14.14 8.58
N LEU A 167 -6.82 14.58 8.20
CA LEU A 167 -5.79 15.01 9.14
C LEU A 167 -6.05 16.40 9.76
N LYS A 168 -6.96 17.22 9.18
CA LYS A 168 -7.36 18.50 9.80
C LYS A 168 -8.20 18.21 11.06
N GLY A 169 -7.54 18.16 12.21
CA GLY A 169 -8.16 17.93 13.50
C GLY A 169 -8.09 16.50 14.03
N ARG A 170 -7.25 15.63 13.45
CA ARG A 170 -6.99 14.28 13.98
C ARG A 170 -5.50 13.97 13.97
N SER A 171 -5.04 13.19 14.95
CA SER A 171 -3.68 12.69 14.93
C SER A 171 -3.49 11.68 13.79
N PRO A 172 -2.27 11.55 13.23
CA PRO A 172 -1.97 10.52 12.23
C PRO A 172 -2.32 9.11 12.68
N LEU A 173 -2.12 8.80 13.97
CA LEU A 173 -2.44 7.49 14.53
C LEU A 173 -3.95 7.28 14.64
N ALA A 174 -4.71 8.29 15.06
CA ALA A 174 -6.17 8.21 15.09
C ALA A 174 -6.76 8.00 13.68
N LEU A 175 -6.24 8.70 12.68
CA LEU A 175 -6.64 8.48 11.29
C LEU A 175 -6.29 7.07 10.80
N HIS A 176 -5.11 6.56 11.18
CA HIS A 176 -4.70 5.21 10.85
C HIS A 176 -5.67 4.15 11.41
N ARG A 177 -6.09 4.31 12.67
CA ARG A 177 -7.09 3.45 13.33
C ARG A 177 -8.44 3.50 12.64
N VAL A 178 -8.94 4.70 12.36
CA VAL A 178 -10.21 4.87 11.65
C VAL A 178 -10.15 4.20 10.28
N GLY A 179 -9.03 4.36 9.56
CA GLY A 179 -8.81 3.67 8.29
C GLY A 179 -8.84 2.15 8.44
N MET A 180 -8.12 1.60 9.41
CA MET A 180 -8.12 0.15 9.68
C MET A 180 -9.50 -0.38 10.04
N VAL A 181 -10.23 0.29 10.93
CA VAL A 181 -11.61 -0.10 11.30
C VAL A 181 -12.55 -0.01 10.12
N ALA A 182 -12.47 1.06 9.33
CA ALA A 182 -13.27 1.23 8.13
C ALA A 182 -13.00 0.14 7.09
N MET A 183 -11.82 -0.49 7.09
CA MET A 183 -11.48 -1.59 6.19
C MET A 183 -11.83 -2.99 6.72
N CYS A 184 -12.13 -3.18 8.01
CA CYS A 184 -12.29 -4.51 8.62
C CYS A 184 -13.31 -5.40 7.91
N VAL A 185 -14.51 -4.89 7.66
CA VAL A 185 -15.58 -5.63 6.99
C VAL A 185 -15.58 -5.38 5.48
N PRO A 186 -15.59 -4.13 5.00
CA PRO A 186 -15.77 -3.89 3.58
C PRO A 186 -14.49 -4.08 2.74
N GLY A 187 -13.32 -4.13 3.37
CA GLY A 187 -12.06 -4.31 2.66
C GLY A 187 -11.89 -5.70 2.02
N PHE A 188 -12.56 -6.73 2.55
CA PHE A 188 -12.39 -8.10 2.07
C PHE A 188 -13.72 -8.83 1.90
N CYS A 189 -14.62 -8.75 2.89
CA CYS A 189 -15.79 -9.62 2.94
C CYS A 189 -16.93 -9.25 1.98
N LEU A 190 -16.93 -8.03 1.40
CA LEU A 190 -18.01 -7.59 0.50
C LEU A 190 -17.84 -8.04 -0.95
N PHE A 191 -16.62 -8.42 -1.38
CA PHE A 191 -16.37 -8.83 -2.77
C PHE A 191 -17.26 -10.00 -3.22
N PRO A 192 -17.39 -11.11 -2.45
CA PRO A 192 -18.23 -12.23 -2.88
C PRO A 192 -19.72 -11.91 -2.98
N LEU A 193 -20.20 -10.85 -2.30
CA LEU A 193 -21.60 -10.45 -2.36
C LEU A 193 -21.95 -9.81 -3.72
N VAL A 194 -20.95 -9.25 -4.41
CA VAL A 194 -21.11 -8.68 -5.77
C VAL A 194 -21.56 -9.76 -6.76
N SER A 195 -21.19 -11.02 -6.53
CA SER A 195 -21.54 -12.13 -7.42
C SER A 195 -23.06 -12.38 -7.49
N TRP A 196 -23.83 -11.91 -6.51
CA TRP A 196 -25.30 -11.95 -6.55
C TRP A 196 -25.91 -10.90 -7.47
N CYS A 197 -25.15 -9.88 -7.87
CA CYS A 197 -25.57 -8.83 -8.80
C CYS A 197 -25.24 -9.18 -10.28
N CYS A 198 -24.69 -10.37 -10.55
CA CYS A 198 -24.22 -10.80 -11.88
C CYS A 198 -25.32 -10.92 -12.96
N ALA A 199 -26.60 -10.80 -12.60
CA ALA A 199 -27.72 -10.86 -13.55
C ALA A 199 -27.83 -9.63 -14.49
N GLY A 200 -27.06 -8.55 -14.26
CA GLY A 200 -27.06 -7.38 -15.14
C GLY A 200 -25.74 -6.61 -15.11
N THR A 201 -25.13 -6.42 -16.29
CA THR A 201 -23.77 -5.89 -16.47
C THR A 201 -23.54 -4.55 -15.74
N LEU A 202 -24.54 -3.65 -15.70
CA LEU A 202 -24.43 -2.35 -15.03
C LEU A 202 -24.47 -2.46 -13.49
N TRP A 203 -25.28 -3.37 -12.96
CA TRP A 203 -25.47 -3.55 -11.52
C TRP A 203 -24.22 -4.10 -10.83
N VAL A 204 -23.45 -4.95 -11.53
CA VAL A 204 -22.16 -5.44 -11.03
C VAL A 204 -21.19 -4.28 -10.80
N TYR A 205 -21.07 -3.34 -11.74
CA TYR A 205 -20.21 -2.17 -11.55
C TYR A 205 -20.73 -1.22 -10.47
N ALA A 206 -22.05 -1.01 -10.39
CA ALA A 206 -22.66 -0.18 -9.36
C ALA A 206 -22.40 -0.72 -7.94
N ALA A 207 -22.40 -2.05 -7.77
CA ALA A 207 -22.05 -2.70 -6.51
C ALA A 207 -20.53 -2.71 -6.25
N LEU A 208 -19.71 -2.98 -7.28
CA LEU A 208 -18.28 -3.18 -7.13
C LEU A 208 -17.47 -1.90 -6.96
N LEU A 209 -17.79 -0.82 -7.70
CA LEU A 209 -16.98 0.41 -7.69
C LEU A 209 -16.88 1.07 -6.31
N PRO A 210 -17.95 1.17 -5.50
CA PRO A 210 -17.83 1.67 -4.13
C PRO A 210 -16.93 0.80 -3.24
N ILE A 211 -17.01 -0.54 -3.39
CA ILE A 211 -16.16 -1.49 -2.66
C ILE A 211 -14.70 -1.30 -3.09
N LEU A 212 -14.43 -1.18 -4.39
CA LEU A 212 -13.10 -0.91 -4.94
C LEU A 212 -12.56 0.46 -4.50
N PHE A 213 -13.38 1.50 -4.48
CA PHE A 213 -12.96 2.81 -4.00
C PHE A 213 -12.48 2.71 -2.55
N LEU A 214 -13.29 2.11 -1.68
CA LEU A 214 -12.94 1.93 -0.30
C LEU A 214 -11.68 1.07 -0.15
N ARG A 215 -11.60 -0.03 -0.91
CA ARG A 215 -10.48 -0.97 -0.90
C ARG A 215 -9.18 -0.42 -1.49
N ILE A 216 -9.21 0.62 -2.31
CA ILE A 216 -7.98 1.17 -2.90
C ILE A 216 -7.58 2.47 -2.21
N ALA A 217 -8.54 3.34 -1.91
CA ALA A 217 -8.29 4.57 -1.17
C ALA A 217 -7.90 4.28 0.28
N GLY A 218 -8.58 3.35 0.97
CA GLY A 218 -8.35 3.02 2.38
C GLY A 218 -6.93 2.52 2.65
N PRO A 219 -6.51 1.37 2.08
CA PRO A 219 -5.15 0.88 2.17
C PRO A 219 -4.13 1.89 1.67
N GLY A 220 -4.45 2.67 0.63
CA GLY A 220 -3.60 3.78 0.18
C GLY A 220 -3.23 4.76 1.30
N VAL A 221 -4.22 5.22 2.06
CA VAL A 221 -3.99 6.10 3.23
C VAL A 221 -3.25 5.36 4.35
N ILE A 222 -3.60 4.09 4.61
CA ILE A 222 -2.99 3.26 5.66
C ILE A 222 -1.50 3.03 5.37
N PHE A 223 -1.13 2.71 4.12
CA PHE A 223 0.25 2.55 3.70
C PHE A 223 1.03 3.85 3.83
N THR A 224 0.47 4.98 3.40
CA THR A 224 1.14 6.29 3.52
C THR A 224 1.42 6.66 4.97
N LEU A 225 0.46 6.45 5.87
CA LEU A 225 0.66 6.68 7.32
C LEU A 225 1.66 5.67 7.92
N THR A 226 1.59 4.40 7.54
CA THR A 226 2.56 3.39 7.98
C THR A 226 3.97 3.73 7.52
N PHE A 227 4.16 4.19 6.27
CA PHE A 227 5.45 4.68 5.79
C PHE A 227 5.94 5.88 6.58
N LYS A 228 5.05 6.83 6.93
CA LYS A 228 5.42 7.92 7.86
C LYS A 228 5.97 7.35 9.17
N PHE A 229 5.27 6.39 9.78
CA PHE A 229 5.68 5.79 11.06
C PHE A 229 7.00 5.00 10.96
N ILE A 230 7.25 4.31 9.86
CA ILE A 230 8.52 3.61 9.57
C ILE A 230 9.68 4.59 9.40
N ASN A 231 9.45 5.78 8.86
CA ASN A 231 10.50 6.79 8.75
C ASN A 231 10.76 7.49 10.08
N ASP A 232 9.71 7.69 10.88
CA ASP A 232 9.80 8.36 12.18
C ASP A 232 10.23 7.42 13.33
N MET A 233 10.24 6.10 13.14
CA MET A 233 10.68 5.16 14.20
C MET A 233 12.16 5.34 14.59
N ALA A 234 13.00 5.81 13.65
CA ALA A 234 14.40 6.13 13.88
C ALA A 234 14.56 7.56 14.42
N ARG A 235 14.75 7.65 15.74
CA ARG A 235 14.99 8.93 16.43
C ARG A 235 16.40 9.48 16.20
N ASP A 236 17.35 8.62 15.83
CA ASP A 236 18.71 9.02 15.46
C ASP A 236 18.79 9.17 13.92
N PRO A 237 19.06 10.38 13.39
CA PRO A 237 19.21 10.60 11.94
C PRO A 237 20.27 9.71 11.29
N ARG A 238 21.32 9.31 12.03
CA ARG A 238 22.45 8.51 11.51
C ARG A 238 22.04 7.09 11.10
N VAL A 239 20.99 6.55 11.71
CA VAL A 239 20.50 5.18 11.44
C VAL A 239 19.17 5.17 10.69
N ARG A 240 18.60 6.34 10.40
CA ARG A 240 17.26 6.49 9.80
C ARG A 240 17.13 5.71 8.50
N GLY A 241 18.03 5.95 7.54
CA GLY A 241 17.99 5.25 6.25
C GLY A 241 18.07 3.73 6.40
N GLY A 242 18.96 3.24 7.27
CA GLY A 242 19.09 1.81 7.54
C GLY A 242 17.85 1.21 8.20
N VAL A 243 17.27 1.88 9.18
CA VAL A 243 16.06 1.43 9.90
C VAL A 243 14.85 1.42 8.96
N THR A 244 14.68 2.44 8.12
CA THR A 244 13.69 2.44 7.04
C THR A 244 13.92 1.27 6.07
N GLY A 245 15.18 0.98 5.73
CA GLY A 245 15.55 -0.17 4.90
C GLY A 245 15.18 -1.52 5.52
N VAL A 246 15.38 -1.70 6.84
CA VAL A 246 14.87 -2.87 7.58
C VAL A 246 13.34 -2.95 7.45
N GLY A 247 12.65 -1.82 7.59
CA GLY A 247 11.20 -1.78 7.40
C GLY A 247 10.74 -2.24 6.02
N GLN A 248 11.40 -1.79 4.95
CA GLN A 248 11.08 -2.22 3.58
C GLN A 248 11.33 -3.73 3.39
N GLN A 249 12.39 -4.28 3.96
CA GLN A 249 12.67 -5.72 3.90
C GLN A 249 11.52 -6.54 4.52
N VAL A 250 10.98 -6.11 5.68
CA VAL A 250 9.83 -6.77 6.32
C VAL A 250 8.60 -6.74 5.42
N GLY A 251 8.31 -5.61 4.77
CA GLY A 251 7.21 -5.50 3.81
C GLY A 251 7.40 -6.40 2.60
N CYS A 252 8.61 -6.47 2.04
CA CYS A 252 8.93 -7.37 0.93
C CYS A 252 8.76 -8.84 1.31
N LEU A 253 9.15 -9.24 2.52
CA LEU A 253 8.95 -10.61 3.01
C LEU A 253 7.47 -11.01 3.00
N ALA A 254 6.58 -10.12 3.46
CA ALA A 254 5.14 -10.35 3.39
C ALA A 254 4.66 -10.55 1.94
N ARG A 255 5.15 -9.72 1.01
CA ARG A 255 4.75 -9.75 -0.41
C ARG A 255 5.25 -10.98 -1.16
N ILE A 256 6.35 -11.60 -0.72
CA ILE A 256 6.86 -12.84 -1.32
C ILE A 256 5.88 -14.00 -1.10
N PHE A 257 5.39 -14.19 0.12
CA PHE A 257 4.54 -15.34 0.45
C PHE A 257 3.07 -15.11 0.14
N SER A 258 2.63 -13.85 0.19
CA SER A 258 1.22 -13.50 0.15
C SER A 258 0.47 -14.02 -1.09
N PRO A 259 0.91 -13.76 -2.35
CA PRO A 259 0.20 -14.23 -3.55
C PRO A 259 0.10 -15.76 -3.62
N THR A 260 1.17 -16.48 -3.24
CA THR A 260 1.18 -17.95 -3.30
C THR A 260 0.18 -18.54 -2.30
N LEU A 261 0.10 -17.99 -1.09
CA LEU A 261 -0.81 -18.49 -0.05
C LEU A 261 -2.27 -18.09 -0.36
N SER A 262 -2.50 -16.87 -0.83
CA SER A 262 -3.84 -16.40 -1.16
C SER A 262 -4.44 -17.12 -2.37
N ALA A 263 -3.65 -17.36 -3.42
CA ALA A 263 -4.08 -18.12 -4.60
C ALA A 263 -4.42 -19.58 -4.25
N LYS A 264 -3.60 -20.24 -3.40
CA LYS A 264 -3.89 -21.60 -2.91
C LYS A 264 -5.18 -21.65 -2.08
N LEU A 265 -5.37 -20.67 -1.19
CA LEU A 265 -6.57 -20.59 -0.36
C LEU A 265 -7.83 -20.34 -1.22
N PHE A 266 -7.73 -19.48 -2.23
CA PHE A 266 -8.79 -19.24 -3.20
C PHE A 266 -9.13 -20.50 -4.00
N ALA A 267 -8.12 -21.18 -4.56
CA ALA A 267 -8.31 -22.41 -5.33
C ALA A 267 -8.96 -23.52 -4.47
N TRP A 268 -8.52 -23.67 -3.22
CA TRP A 268 -9.14 -24.60 -2.27
C TRP A 268 -10.61 -24.22 -1.99
N GLY A 269 -10.90 -22.94 -1.76
CA GLY A 269 -12.26 -22.46 -1.53
C GLY A 269 -13.19 -22.74 -2.71
N THR A 270 -12.73 -22.52 -3.95
CA THR A 270 -13.54 -22.82 -5.16
C THR A 270 -13.77 -24.31 -5.39
N ALA A 271 -12.87 -25.18 -4.89
CA ALA A 271 -13.01 -26.63 -4.98
C ALA A 271 -13.75 -27.25 -3.78
N SER A 272 -13.96 -26.47 -2.72
CA SER A 272 -14.58 -26.93 -1.48
C SER A 272 -16.08 -27.13 -1.65
N THR A 273 -16.58 -28.26 -1.15
CA THR A 273 -18.03 -28.55 -1.05
C THR A 273 -18.59 -28.24 0.34
N LEU A 274 -17.78 -27.67 1.23
CA LEU A 274 -18.18 -27.31 2.59
C LEU A 274 -19.11 -26.09 2.60
N PRO A 275 -20.00 -25.97 3.61
CA PRO A 275 -20.85 -24.80 3.74
C PRO A 275 -20.05 -23.54 4.14
N PHE A 276 -20.70 -22.39 3.99
CA PHE A 276 -20.19 -21.11 4.48
C PHE A 276 -19.69 -21.21 5.94
N PRO A 277 -18.52 -20.66 6.30
CA PRO A 277 -17.64 -19.79 5.49
C PRO A 277 -16.51 -20.52 4.74
N LEU A 278 -16.53 -21.86 4.67
CA LEU A 278 -15.45 -22.67 4.09
C LEU A 278 -15.64 -23.00 2.60
N ASP A 279 -16.46 -22.21 1.90
CA ASP A 279 -16.73 -22.28 0.46
C ASP A 279 -15.78 -21.33 -0.32
N HIS A 280 -16.15 -20.95 -1.55
CA HIS A 280 -15.45 -19.97 -2.38
C HIS A 280 -15.20 -18.60 -1.69
N ARG A 281 -15.85 -18.33 -0.56
CA ARG A 281 -15.72 -17.08 0.21
C ARG A 281 -14.64 -17.15 1.28
N VAL A 282 -14.07 -18.34 1.53
CA VAL A 282 -13.11 -18.57 2.62
C VAL A 282 -11.94 -17.61 2.59
N VAL A 283 -11.38 -17.32 1.41
CA VAL A 283 -10.23 -16.42 1.30
C VAL A 283 -10.59 -14.99 1.74
N PHE A 284 -11.79 -14.52 1.40
CA PHE A 284 -12.26 -13.18 1.74
C PHE A 284 -12.57 -13.07 3.24
N VAL A 285 -13.24 -14.09 3.80
CA VAL A 285 -13.56 -14.14 5.24
C VAL A 285 -12.29 -14.28 6.07
N ALA A 286 -11.35 -15.14 5.67
CA ALA A 286 -10.08 -15.32 6.35
C ALA A 286 -9.24 -14.02 6.34
N PHE A 287 -9.17 -13.33 5.20
CA PHE A 287 -8.44 -12.06 5.11
C PHE A 287 -9.12 -10.95 5.93
N GLY A 288 -10.45 -10.89 5.93
CA GLY A 288 -11.21 -9.97 6.78
C GLY A 288 -10.98 -10.24 8.27
N ALA A 289 -10.96 -11.50 8.70
CA ALA A 289 -10.65 -11.88 10.07
C ALA A 289 -9.19 -11.53 10.45
N LEU A 290 -8.23 -11.83 9.58
CA LEU A 290 -6.81 -11.52 9.78
C LEU A 290 -6.54 -10.01 9.80
N TRP A 291 -7.38 -9.18 9.19
CA TRP A 291 -7.28 -7.72 9.27
C TRP A 291 -7.49 -7.17 10.69
N GLY A 292 -8.09 -7.94 11.59
CA GLY A 292 -8.10 -7.61 13.02
C GLY A 292 -6.70 -7.49 13.62
N LEU A 293 -5.72 -8.26 13.14
CA LEU A 293 -4.36 -8.28 13.68
C LEU A 293 -3.63 -6.93 13.56
N PRO A 294 -3.51 -6.28 12.38
CA PRO A 294 -2.87 -4.97 12.28
C PRO A 294 -3.60 -3.91 13.12
N LEU A 295 -4.93 -4.00 13.28
CA LEU A 295 -5.68 -3.12 14.17
C LEU A 295 -5.28 -3.36 15.64
N LEU A 296 -5.25 -4.61 16.09
CA LEU A 296 -4.84 -4.96 17.46
C LEU A 296 -3.41 -4.52 17.77
N LEU A 297 -2.48 -4.70 16.83
CA LEU A 297 -1.11 -4.18 16.95
C LEU A 297 -1.08 -2.65 17.00
N ASN A 298 -1.94 -1.98 16.22
CA ASN A 298 -2.01 -0.52 16.22
C ASN A 298 -2.60 0.07 17.51
N LEU A 299 -3.49 -0.66 18.19
CA LEU A 299 -4.01 -0.26 19.50
C LEU A 299 -2.93 -0.25 20.60
N GLN A 300 -1.82 -0.96 20.40
CA GLN A 300 -0.68 -0.97 21.32
C GLN A 300 0.25 0.25 21.17
N LEU A 301 0.06 1.06 20.12
CA LEU A 301 0.85 2.26 19.88
C LEU A 301 0.20 3.48 20.50
N THR A 302 1.02 4.44 20.91
CA THR A 302 0.57 5.77 21.38
C THR A 302 1.04 6.87 20.44
N ASP A 303 0.37 8.02 20.44
CA ASP A 303 0.78 9.16 19.63
C ASP A 303 2.23 9.58 19.94
N ALA A 304 2.66 9.53 21.20
CA ALA A 304 4.04 9.86 21.61
C ALA A 304 5.12 8.89 21.08
N GLU A 305 4.76 7.64 20.82
CA GLU A 305 5.68 6.65 20.25
C GLU A 305 5.86 6.80 18.74
N VAL A 306 4.85 7.36 18.08
CA VAL A 306 4.75 7.46 16.62
C VAL A 306 5.04 8.89 16.14
N ALA A 307 4.85 9.89 16.99
CA ALA A 307 5.18 11.28 16.73
C ALA A 307 6.70 11.51 16.69
N ARG A 308 7.08 12.52 15.91
CA ARG A 308 8.49 12.90 15.79
C ARG A 308 8.94 13.64 17.05
N ARG A 309 10.22 13.52 17.41
CA ARG A 309 10.81 14.29 18.53
C ARG A 309 10.58 15.80 18.41
N GLU A 310 10.60 16.35 17.20
CA GLU A 310 10.38 17.77 16.91
C GLU A 310 8.93 18.22 17.13
N GLU A 311 7.96 17.35 16.81
CA GLU A 311 6.52 17.62 17.04
C GLU A 311 6.17 17.58 18.54
N VAL A 312 6.82 16.68 19.29
CA VAL A 312 6.67 16.59 20.75
C VAL A 312 7.31 17.78 21.47
N ALA A 313 8.46 18.26 20.98
CA ALA A 313 9.14 19.44 21.52
C ALA A 313 8.35 20.73 21.23
N ALA A 314 7.79 20.88 20.03
CA ALA A 314 6.96 22.03 19.66
C ALA A 314 5.66 22.12 20.48
N GLY A 315 5.05 20.98 20.82
CA GLY A 315 3.86 20.93 21.68
C GLY A 315 4.11 21.38 23.12
N HIS A 316 5.28 21.08 23.69
CA HIS A 316 5.64 21.52 25.05
C HIS A 316 5.93 23.03 25.11
N THR A 317 6.55 23.61 24.07
CA THR A 317 6.78 25.06 24.02
C THR A 317 5.49 25.89 23.96
N THR A 318 4.43 25.38 23.31
CA THR A 318 3.14 26.09 23.24
C THR A 318 2.34 26.07 24.55
N ASP A 319 2.48 25.04 25.38
CA ASP A 319 1.79 24.94 26.68
C ASP A 319 2.56 25.71 27.78
N ASP A 320 3.90 25.72 27.75
CA ASP A 320 4.72 26.43 28.75
C ASP A 320 4.79 27.96 28.53
N GLU A 321 4.57 28.47 27.31
CA GLU A 321 4.51 29.93 27.07
C GLU A 321 3.16 30.59 27.46
N GLN A 322 2.14 29.83 27.86
CA GLN A 322 0.84 30.39 28.30
C GLN A 322 0.71 30.60 29.82
N GLN A 323 1.71 30.25 30.63
CA GLN A 323 1.79 30.61 32.05
C GLN A 323 3.21 31.09 32.39
N PRO A 324 3.51 32.41 32.36
CA PRO A 324 3.06 33.33 33.42
C PRO A 324 2.98 34.82 32.97
N LEU A 325 1.83 35.32 32.53
CA LEU A 325 1.64 36.78 32.32
C LEU A 325 0.39 37.38 33.01
N LEU A 326 -0.31 36.61 33.84
CA LEU A 326 -1.51 37.07 34.55
C LEU A 326 -1.28 37.46 36.03
N SER A 327 -0.04 37.51 36.53
CA SER A 327 0.23 37.88 37.94
C SER A 327 0.81 39.29 38.17
N GLN A 328 0.97 40.12 37.14
CA GLN A 328 1.41 41.51 37.33
C GLN A 328 0.47 42.51 36.67
N LYS A 329 -0.62 42.83 37.36
CA LYS A 329 -1.26 44.15 37.32
C LYS A 329 -2.22 44.31 38.51
N LYS A 330 -1.69 44.83 39.61
CA LYS A 330 -2.43 45.67 40.55
C LYS A 330 -1.62 46.95 40.71
N PRO A 331 -2.19 48.13 40.47
CA PRO A 331 -1.89 49.29 41.30
C PRO A 331 -2.62 49.17 42.65
#